data_AF-A0A1I2WSN2-F1
#
_entry.id   AF-A0A1I2WSN2-F1
#
_cell.length_a   1.000
_cell.length_b   1.000
_cell.length_c   1.000
_cell.angle_alpha   90.00
_cell.angle_beta   90.00
_cell.angle_gamma   90.00
#
_symmetry.space_group_name_H-M   'P 1'
#
loop_
_entity.id
_entity.type
_entity.pdbx_description
1 polymer ?
#
loop_
_entity_poly.entity_id
_entity_poly.type
_entity_poly.pdbx_seq_one_letter_code
_entity_poly.pdbx_strand_id
1 'polypeptide(L)'
;MRDRDTYFIRHDENERFRDLGRGGYRSERRGGDTITYLDRPGGEQIVTIVDDDGRLVRRSRRFRDGREVVIIDNSFGGPRRPIYEDVVDLPPPDIRIPRDRYVVDYEGADERAVYEALSAPPVVAVDRRYTLDQVRYSPQLRARMRSVDINTITFETGSFTVTPDQAARLATIAAAMNQAIRANPQEVFLIEGYTDAVGSDVDNLSLSDRRAQSVATVLTQSFKVPPENLTTQGYGEQYLKVNTQGPSRENRRVTVRRITPLIQQQGQAAPPPR
;
A
#
# COMPACT_ATOMS: atom_id res chain seq x y z
N MET A 1 -0.31 10.49 15.42
CA MET A 1 -0.53 11.95 15.35
C MET A 1 -2.02 12.21 15.53
N ARG A 2 -2.40 13.18 16.36
CA ARG A 2 -3.79 13.65 16.41
C ARG A 2 -3.92 14.83 15.46
N ASP A 3 -4.92 14.81 14.59
CA ASP A 3 -5.28 15.93 13.74
C ASP A 3 -6.79 16.19 13.88
N ARG A 4 -7.13 17.33 14.48
CA ARG A 4 -8.48 17.62 15.03
C ARG A 4 -8.95 16.51 15.99
N ASP A 5 -10.05 15.85 15.67
CA ASP A 5 -10.66 14.77 16.47
C ASP A 5 -10.33 13.38 15.92
N THR A 6 -9.41 13.28 14.96
CA THR A 6 -9.05 12.01 14.32
C THR A 6 -7.57 11.70 14.55
N TYR A 7 -7.29 10.45 14.91
CA TYR A 7 -5.93 9.95 14.99
C TYR A 7 -5.47 9.38 13.65
N PHE A 8 -4.23 9.68 13.29
CA PHE A 8 -3.57 9.16 12.10
C PHE A 8 -2.21 8.58 12.48
N ILE A 9 -1.84 7.46 11.84
CA ILE A 9 -0.49 6.92 11.93
C ILE A 9 0.34 7.38 10.74
N ARG A 10 1.56 7.85 11.04
CA ARG A 10 2.59 8.13 10.04
C ARG A 10 3.64 7.04 10.19
N HIS A 11 3.66 6.10 9.24
CA HIS A 11 4.54 4.96 9.24
C HIS A 11 5.86 5.29 8.53
N ASP A 12 6.99 4.93 9.14
CA ASP A 12 8.30 5.01 8.50
C ASP A 12 8.51 3.79 7.59
N GLU A 13 8.13 3.91 6.33
CA GLU A 13 8.28 2.83 5.35
C GLU A 13 9.74 2.38 5.14
N ASN A 14 10.73 3.21 5.53
CA ASN A 14 12.14 2.85 5.40
C ASN A 14 12.57 1.74 6.36
N GLU A 15 11.84 1.53 7.46
CA GLU A 15 12.09 0.44 8.42
C GLU A 15 12.15 -0.91 7.70
N ARG A 16 11.20 -1.17 6.78
CA ARG A 16 11.20 -2.40 5.97
C ARG A 16 12.45 -2.56 5.12
N PHE A 17 12.98 -1.47 4.57
CA PHE A 17 14.18 -1.52 3.72
C PHE A 17 15.46 -1.71 4.54
N ARG A 18 15.50 -1.21 5.78
CA ARG A 18 16.61 -1.46 6.72
C ARG A 18 16.68 -2.95 7.07
N ASP A 19 15.55 -3.53 7.46
CA ASP A 19 15.48 -4.93 7.91
C ASP A 19 15.76 -5.93 6.78
N LEU A 20 15.27 -5.63 5.57
CA LEU A 20 15.45 -6.49 4.40
C LEU A 20 16.79 -6.26 3.69
N GLY A 21 17.51 -5.19 4.02
CA GLY A 21 18.60 -4.68 3.21
C GLY A 21 19.94 -5.43 3.30
N ARG A 22 20.09 -6.40 4.22
CA ARG A 22 21.29 -7.26 4.40
C ARG A 22 22.66 -6.60 4.08
N GLY A 23 22.85 -5.34 4.49
CA GLY A 23 24.11 -4.59 4.31
C GLY A 23 24.21 -3.69 3.07
N GLY A 24 23.23 -3.69 2.16
CA GLY A 24 23.15 -2.76 1.02
C GLY A 24 22.39 -1.46 1.31
N TYR A 25 21.94 -1.25 2.55
CA TYR A 25 21.24 -0.05 2.97
C TYR A 25 22.26 1.04 3.35
N ARG A 26 22.13 2.22 2.74
CA ARG A 26 22.85 3.43 3.11
C ARG A 26 21.91 4.63 3.10
N SER A 27 22.18 5.62 3.93
CA SER A 27 21.38 6.83 4.02
C SER A 27 22.29 8.04 4.16
N GLU A 28 21.91 9.14 3.53
CA GLU A 28 22.58 10.44 3.65
C GLU A 28 21.57 11.57 3.76
N ARG A 29 21.98 12.68 4.37
CA ARG A 29 21.23 13.93 4.41
C ARG A 29 21.72 14.84 3.29
N ARG A 30 20.79 15.42 2.52
CA ARG A 30 21.10 16.39 1.48
C ARG A 30 20.14 17.58 1.61
N GLY A 31 20.64 18.66 2.20
CA GLY A 31 19.76 19.77 2.59
C GLY A 31 18.73 19.29 3.61
N GLY A 32 17.45 19.54 3.34
CA GLY A 32 16.33 19.07 4.16
C GLY A 32 15.78 17.70 3.78
N ASP A 33 16.45 16.96 2.90
CA ASP A 33 16.01 15.62 2.49
C ASP A 33 16.92 14.53 3.08
N THR A 34 16.33 13.41 3.44
CA THR A 34 17.04 12.15 3.70
C THR A 34 16.90 11.24 2.49
N ILE A 35 18.04 10.91 1.88
CA ILE A 35 18.11 10.00 0.74
C ILE A 35 18.62 8.66 1.22
N THR A 36 17.79 7.64 1.07
CA THR A 36 18.13 6.24 1.33
C THR A 36 18.39 5.52 0.02
N TYR A 37 19.45 4.73 0.00
CA TYR A 37 19.78 3.84 -1.10
C TYR A 37 19.80 2.40 -0.60
N LEU A 38 19.21 1.50 -1.38
CA LEU A 38 19.27 0.06 -1.16
C LEU A 38 19.82 -0.61 -2.41
N ASP A 39 21.05 -1.11 -2.31
CA ASP A 39 21.70 -1.86 -3.38
C ASP A 39 21.17 -3.31 -3.40
N ARG A 40 20.72 -3.76 -4.58
CA ARG A 40 20.25 -5.12 -4.82
C ARG A 40 21.37 -5.99 -5.40
N PRO A 41 21.37 -7.31 -5.15
CA PRO A 41 22.34 -8.23 -5.74
C PRO A 41 22.39 -8.21 -7.29
N GLY A 42 21.26 -7.90 -7.95
CA GLY A 42 21.18 -7.71 -9.41
C GLY A 42 21.83 -6.42 -9.91
N GLY A 43 22.25 -5.55 -8.99
CA GLY A 43 22.84 -4.25 -9.24
C GLY A 43 21.84 -3.15 -9.58
N GLU A 44 20.55 -3.42 -9.42
CA GLU A 44 19.57 -2.35 -9.26
C GLU A 44 19.78 -1.65 -7.91
N GLN A 45 19.49 -0.36 -7.86
CA GLN A 45 19.50 0.43 -6.64
C GLN A 45 18.13 1.06 -6.43
N ILE A 46 17.54 0.85 -5.25
CA ILE A 46 16.32 1.57 -4.87
C ILE A 46 16.74 2.85 -4.19
N VAL A 47 16.23 3.98 -4.68
CA VAL A 47 16.47 5.31 -4.11
C VAL A 47 15.15 5.83 -3.56
N THR A 48 15.13 6.10 -2.25
CA THR A 48 13.99 6.68 -1.56
C THR A 48 14.41 8.03 -0.99
N ILE A 49 13.70 9.08 -1.37
CA ILE A 49 13.89 10.44 -0.86
C ILE A 49 12.72 10.73 0.06
N VAL A 50 13.02 11.07 1.31
CA VAL A 50 12.05 11.59 2.28
C VAL A 50 12.46 13.00 2.69
N ASP A 51 11.49 13.87 2.96
CA ASP A 51 11.76 15.20 3.50
C ASP A 51 12.13 15.15 5.00
N ASP A 52 12.47 16.30 5.58
CA ASP A 52 12.82 16.45 7.00
C ASP A 52 11.71 16.00 7.96
N ASP A 53 10.46 15.90 7.48
CA ASP A 53 9.29 15.46 8.22
C ASP A 53 8.98 13.97 8.03
N GLY A 54 9.85 13.25 7.32
CA GLY A 54 9.74 11.83 7.02
C GLY A 54 8.70 11.49 5.96
N ARG A 55 8.19 12.47 5.20
CA ARG A 55 7.25 12.21 4.11
C ARG A 55 8.00 11.71 2.88
N LEU A 56 7.45 10.69 2.23
CA LEU A 56 8.00 10.19 0.99
C LEU A 56 7.86 11.24 -0.11
N VAL A 57 8.98 11.77 -0.59
CA VAL A 57 9.04 12.70 -1.73
C VAL A 57 9.12 11.94 -3.05
N ARG A 58 10.00 10.94 -3.13
CA ARG A 58 10.19 10.15 -4.34
C ARG A 58 10.75 8.76 -4.02
N ARG A 59 10.30 7.76 -4.77
CA ARG A 59 10.88 6.42 -4.78
C ARG A 59 11.14 5.99 -6.23
N SER A 60 12.35 5.54 -6.51
CA SER A 60 12.75 5.08 -7.84
C SER A 60 13.64 3.85 -7.78
N ARG A 61 13.58 3.02 -8.82
CA ARG A 61 14.52 1.93 -9.08
C ARG A 61 15.47 2.36 -10.19
N ARG A 62 16.78 2.39 -9.90
CA ARG A 62 17.85 2.64 -10.86
C ARG A 62 18.47 1.32 -11.31
N PHE A 63 18.70 1.17 -12.60
CA PHE A 63 19.33 0.00 -13.20
C PHE A 63 20.79 0.31 -13.55
N ARG A 64 21.59 -0.74 -13.79
CA ARG A 64 23.02 -0.62 -14.14
C ARG A 64 23.28 0.15 -15.44
N ASP A 65 22.34 0.12 -16.37
CA ASP A 65 22.37 0.83 -17.65
C ASP A 65 22.07 2.35 -17.51
N GLY A 66 21.84 2.83 -16.28
CA GLY A 66 21.48 4.22 -16.01
C GLY A 66 19.99 4.51 -16.14
N ARG A 67 19.17 3.54 -16.58
CA ARG A 67 17.71 3.69 -16.64
C ARG A 67 17.17 3.87 -15.22
N GLU A 68 16.25 4.81 -15.06
CA GLU A 68 15.53 5.03 -13.81
C GLU A 68 14.03 4.83 -14.03
N VAL A 69 13.42 4.01 -13.18
CA VAL A 69 11.97 3.84 -13.10
C VAL A 69 11.48 4.54 -11.84
N VAL A 70 10.69 5.59 -12.01
CA VAL A 70 10.04 6.28 -10.89
C VAL A 70 8.79 5.49 -10.50
N ILE A 71 8.76 5.03 -9.24
CA ILE A 71 7.68 4.21 -8.69
C ILE A 71 6.66 5.11 -7.98
N ILE A 72 7.13 6.05 -7.16
CA ILE A 72 6.31 7.06 -6.48
C ILE A 72 6.99 8.43 -6.66
N ASP A 73 6.21 9.43 -7.02
CA ASP A 73 6.65 10.83 -7.12
C ASP A 73 5.60 11.72 -6.46
N ASN A 74 5.91 12.24 -5.27
CA ASN A 74 5.08 13.19 -4.54
C ASN A 74 5.68 14.61 -4.58
N SER A 75 6.74 14.87 -5.37
CA SER A 75 7.41 16.17 -5.41
C SER A 75 6.50 17.31 -5.88
N PHE A 76 5.41 16.98 -6.59
CA PHE A 76 4.38 17.93 -7.02
C PHE A 76 3.38 18.31 -5.92
N GLY A 77 3.39 17.61 -4.77
CA GLY A 77 2.41 17.79 -3.68
C GLY A 77 2.51 19.15 -2.97
N GLY A 78 3.58 19.90 -3.22
CA GLY A 78 3.85 21.18 -2.56
C GLY A 78 4.38 21.01 -1.13
N PRO A 79 4.46 22.11 -0.37
CA PRO A 79 4.99 22.09 0.99
C PRO A 79 4.07 21.32 1.95
N ARG A 80 4.60 21.05 3.14
CA ARG A 80 3.84 20.38 4.20
C ARG A 80 2.48 21.04 4.45
N ARG A 81 1.47 20.19 4.57
CA ARG A 81 0.10 20.52 4.95
C ARG A 81 -0.37 19.60 6.06
N PRO A 82 -1.29 20.02 6.94
CA PRO A 82 -2.01 19.14 7.85
C PRO A 82 -2.68 17.95 7.13
N ILE A 83 -2.88 16.83 7.82
CA ILE A 83 -3.40 15.60 7.19
C ILE A 83 -4.82 15.83 6.65
N TYR A 84 -5.64 16.62 7.35
CA TYR A 84 -6.98 16.96 6.85
C TYR A 84 -6.97 17.71 5.50
N GLU A 85 -5.86 18.35 5.10
CA GLU A 85 -5.74 18.98 3.78
C GLU A 85 -5.30 17.99 2.68
N ASP A 86 -4.73 16.84 3.07
CA ASP A 86 -4.46 15.73 2.16
C ASP A 86 -5.73 14.89 1.93
N VAL A 87 -6.78 15.05 2.73
CA VAL A 87 -8.08 14.43 2.46
C VAL A 87 -8.73 15.14 1.27
N VAL A 88 -8.88 14.38 0.18
CA VAL A 88 -9.55 14.83 -1.04
C VAL A 88 -11.04 14.56 -0.89
N ASP A 89 -11.81 15.64 -0.82
CA ASP A 89 -13.26 15.58 -0.81
C ASP A 89 -13.78 15.25 -2.23
N LEU A 90 -14.40 14.08 -2.36
CA LEU A 90 -14.99 13.59 -3.60
C LEU A 90 -16.31 12.89 -3.28
N PRO A 91 -17.31 12.97 -4.18
CA PRO A 91 -18.50 12.15 -4.03
C PRO A 91 -18.14 10.66 -4.12
N PRO A 92 -18.92 9.78 -3.46
CA PRO A 92 -18.77 8.34 -3.63
C PRO A 92 -18.82 7.93 -5.11
N PRO A 93 -17.95 7.01 -5.57
CA PRO A 93 -17.95 6.57 -6.96
C PRO A 93 -19.22 5.76 -7.28
N ASP A 94 -19.76 5.95 -8.49
CA ASP A 94 -20.84 5.13 -9.04
C ASP A 94 -20.29 3.76 -9.47
N ILE A 95 -20.38 2.77 -8.58
CA ILE A 95 -19.86 1.42 -8.80
C ILE A 95 -20.89 0.59 -9.57
N ARG A 96 -20.63 0.36 -10.87
CA ARG A 96 -21.53 -0.39 -11.77
C ARG A 96 -21.18 -1.86 -11.96
N ILE A 97 -20.17 -2.36 -11.24
CA ILE A 97 -19.77 -3.77 -11.29
C ILE A 97 -20.31 -4.52 -10.07
N PRO A 98 -20.54 -5.84 -10.17
CA PRO A 98 -20.93 -6.67 -9.02
C PRO A 98 -19.97 -6.55 -7.82
N ARG A 99 -20.51 -6.61 -6.60
CA ARG A 99 -19.75 -6.39 -5.35
C ARG A 99 -18.59 -7.38 -5.17
N ASP A 100 -18.81 -8.65 -5.51
CA ASP A 100 -17.83 -9.74 -5.50
C ASP A 100 -16.69 -9.54 -6.50
N ARG A 101 -16.93 -8.79 -7.58
CA ARG A 101 -15.86 -8.36 -8.50
C ARG A 101 -15.15 -7.11 -8.01
N TYR A 102 -15.86 -6.19 -7.35
CA TYR A 102 -15.30 -4.94 -6.84
C TYR A 102 -14.40 -5.14 -5.62
N VAL A 103 -14.86 -5.92 -4.63
CA VAL A 103 -14.11 -6.37 -3.46
C VAL A 103 -14.07 -7.89 -3.51
N VAL A 104 -12.92 -8.43 -3.92
CA VAL A 104 -12.71 -9.88 -4.01
C VAL A 104 -12.34 -10.39 -2.63
N ASP A 105 -13.21 -11.19 -2.01
CA ASP A 105 -12.87 -11.95 -0.81
C ASP A 105 -11.90 -13.08 -1.21
N TYR A 106 -10.72 -13.13 -0.60
CA TYR A 106 -9.63 -14.01 -1.04
C TYR A 106 -9.87 -15.50 -0.73
N GLU A 107 -10.59 -15.79 0.35
CA GLU A 107 -11.04 -17.13 0.74
C GLU A 107 -11.98 -17.71 -0.33
N GLY A 108 -11.42 -18.54 -1.22
CA GLY A 108 -12.16 -19.19 -2.30
C GLY A 108 -12.08 -18.47 -3.66
N ALA A 109 -11.40 -17.33 -3.75
CA ALA A 109 -11.14 -16.68 -5.03
C ALA A 109 -10.14 -17.50 -5.87
N ASP A 110 -10.41 -17.63 -7.17
CA ASP A 110 -9.44 -18.18 -8.10
C ASP A 110 -8.33 -17.15 -8.42
N GLU A 111 -7.21 -17.64 -8.96
CA GLU A 111 -6.05 -16.81 -9.32
C GLU A 111 -6.42 -15.70 -10.32
N ARG A 112 -7.33 -16.00 -11.24
CA ARG A 112 -7.76 -15.04 -12.27
C ARG A 112 -8.50 -13.87 -11.65
N ALA A 113 -9.42 -14.11 -10.72
CA ALA A 113 -10.18 -13.07 -10.03
C ALA A 113 -9.26 -12.15 -9.22
N VAL A 114 -8.29 -12.73 -8.52
CA VAL A 114 -7.28 -11.98 -7.76
C VAL A 114 -6.42 -11.12 -8.69
N TYR A 115 -5.92 -11.69 -9.78
CA TYR A 115 -5.14 -10.94 -10.77
C TYR A 115 -5.95 -9.82 -11.40
N GLU A 116 -7.21 -10.09 -11.78
CA GLU A 116 -8.08 -9.10 -12.40
C GLU A 116 -8.35 -7.92 -11.45
N ALA A 117 -8.62 -8.19 -10.16
CA ALA A 117 -8.79 -7.14 -9.16
C ALA A 117 -7.53 -6.29 -8.96
N LEU A 118 -6.36 -6.92 -9.00
CA LEU A 118 -5.07 -6.25 -8.81
C LEU A 118 -4.45 -5.66 -10.08
N SER A 119 -5.08 -5.79 -11.25
CA SER A 119 -4.58 -5.25 -12.52
C SER A 119 -5.58 -4.35 -13.25
N ALA A 120 -6.87 -4.40 -12.87
CA ALA A 120 -7.92 -3.62 -13.49
C ALA A 120 -7.67 -2.10 -13.44
N PRO A 121 -8.23 -1.35 -14.40
CA PRO A 121 -8.32 0.10 -14.32
C PRO A 121 -9.24 0.54 -13.17
N PRO A 122 -9.20 1.83 -12.80
CA PRO A 122 -10.21 2.41 -11.91
C PRO A 122 -11.64 2.12 -12.37
N VAL A 123 -12.55 1.83 -11.43
CA VAL A 123 -13.99 1.63 -11.72
C VAL A 123 -14.70 2.92 -12.12
N VAL A 124 -14.12 4.07 -11.77
CA VAL A 124 -14.52 5.39 -12.23
C VAL A 124 -13.25 6.16 -12.61
N ALA A 125 -13.32 6.94 -13.69
CA ALA A 125 -12.20 7.74 -14.17
C ALA A 125 -11.56 8.62 -13.08
N VAL A 126 -10.27 8.87 -13.26
CA VAL A 126 -9.42 9.61 -12.33
C VAL A 126 -8.82 10.78 -13.10
N ASP A 127 -9.24 12.00 -12.77
CA ASP A 127 -8.96 13.18 -13.62
C ASP A 127 -7.53 13.71 -13.46
N ARG A 128 -6.84 13.34 -12.38
CA ARG A 128 -5.46 13.75 -12.11
C ARG A 128 -4.73 12.73 -11.26
N ARG A 129 -3.40 12.83 -11.21
CA ARG A 129 -2.60 12.12 -10.20
C ARG A 129 -2.76 12.75 -8.81
N TYR A 130 -2.64 11.92 -7.78
CA TYR A 130 -2.70 12.26 -6.36
C TYR A 130 -1.41 11.83 -5.67
N THR A 131 -1.05 12.51 -4.58
CA THR A 131 0.08 12.06 -3.75
C THR A 131 -0.28 10.75 -3.03
N LEU A 132 0.73 10.02 -2.56
CA LEU A 132 0.50 8.81 -1.77
C LEU A 132 -0.34 9.09 -0.52
N ASP A 133 -0.09 10.19 0.18
CA ASP A 133 -0.84 10.56 1.38
C ASP A 133 -2.29 10.94 1.04
N GLN A 134 -2.54 11.63 -0.08
CA GLN A 134 -3.91 11.87 -0.56
C GLN A 134 -4.66 10.55 -0.78
N VAL A 135 -4.02 9.55 -1.40
CA VAL A 135 -4.62 8.22 -1.57
C VAL A 135 -4.86 7.54 -0.22
N ARG A 136 -3.88 7.55 0.70
CA ARG A 136 -3.99 6.92 2.02
C ARG A 136 -5.10 7.53 2.88
N TYR A 137 -5.31 8.84 2.81
CA TYR A 137 -6.25 9.53 3.70
C TYR A 137 -7.62 9.79 3.07
N SER A 138 -7.83 9.47 1.80
CA SER A 138 -9.11 9.70 1.10
C SER A 138 -9.83 8.39 0.71
N PRO A 139 -10.81 7.92 1.51
CA PRO A 139 -11.54 6.68 1.22
C PRO A 139 -12.20 6.68 -0.15
N GLN A 140 -12.73 7.82 -0.57
CA GLN A 140 -13.41 7.96 -1.86
C GLN A 140 -12.46 7.88 -3.06
N LEU A 141 -11.17 8.21 -2.89
CA LEU A 141 -10.15 7.93 -3.90
C LEU A 141 -9.86 6.43 -3.97
N ARG A 142 -9.67 5.78 -2.82
CA ARG A 142 -9.39 4.33 -2.78
C ARG A 142 -10.55 3.51 -3.32
N ALA A 143 -11.78 3.96 -3.10
CA ALA A 143 -13.01 3.35 -3.61
C ALA A 143 -13.13 3.39 -5.15
N ARG A 144 -12.28 4.17 -5.85
CA ARG A 144 -12.22 4.12 -7.32
C ARG A 144 -11.44 2.91 -7.83
N MET A 145 -10.77 2.17 -6.96
CA MET A 145 -10.04 0.96 -7.32
C MET A 145 -10.77 -0.28 -6.81
N ARG A 146 -10.57 -1.40 -7.50
CA ARG A 146 -10.92 -2.72 -6.95
C ARG A 146 -9.93 -3.11 -5.84
N SER A 147 -10.33 -4.04 -4.99
CA SER A 147 -9.45 -4.56 -3.95
C SER A 147 -9.66 -6.05 -3.67
N VAL A 148 -8.67 -6.63 -2.99
CA VAL A 148 -8.70 -8.00 -2.51
C VAL A 148 -8.67 -7.98 -0.98
N ASP A 149 -9.70 -8.50 -0.34
CA ASP A 149 -9.77 -8.68 1.11
C ASP A 149 -9.10 -10.02 1.48
N ILE A 150 -7.95 -9.98 2.15
CA ILE A 150 -7.21 -11.16 2.63
C ILE A 150 -7.86 -11.66 3.93
N ASN A 151 -9.06 -12.21 3.82
CA ASN A 151 -9.79 -12.86 4.91
C ASN A 151 -9.20 -14.24 5.32
N THR A 152 -8.18 -14.74 4.60
CA THR A 152 -7.46 -15.96 4.96
C THR A 152 -6.41 -15.76 6.05
N ILE A 153 -6.02 -14.52 6.35
CA ILE A 153 -5.12 -14.20 7.46
C ILE A 153 -5.98 -13.77 8.64
N THR A 154 -5.80 -14.47 9.76
CA THR A 154 -6.46 -14.18 11.02
C THR A 154 -5.42 -13.78 12.05
N PHE A 155 -5.72 -12.74 12.81
CA PHE A 155 -4.86 -12.33 13.91
C PHE A 155 -5.58 -12.59 15.23
N GLU A 156 -4.84 -13.19 16.16
CA GLU A 156 -5.24 -13.21 17.57
C GLU A 156 -5.37 -11.77 18.10
N THR A 157 -6.15 -11.61 19.17
CA THR A 157 -6.32 -10.31 19.82
C THR A 157 -4.96 -9.72 20.22
N GLY A 158 -4.72 -8.46 19.86
CA GLY A 158 -3.44 -7.77 20.12
C GLY A 158 -2.24 -8.28 19.29
N SER A 159 -2.40 -9.30 18.45
CA SER A 159 -1.32 -9.86 17.65
C SER A 159 -1.28 -9.29 16.22
N PHE A 160 -0.07 -9.22 15.68
CA PHE A 160 0.22 -8.91 14.27
C PHE A 160 1.06 -10.01 13.59
N THR A 161 1.31 -11.13 14.28
CA THR A 161 2.09 -12.24 13.75
C THR A 161 1.31 -12.98 12.67
N VAL A 162 1.96 -13.18 11.51
CA VAL A 162 1.45 -14.05 10.44
C VAL A 162 2.15 -15.41 10.58
N THR A 163 1.39 -16.48 10.78
CA THR A 163 1.96 -17.83 10.92
C THR A 163 2.45 -18.37 9.57
N PRO A 164 3.37 -19.35 9.55
CA PRO A 164 3.83 -19.96 8.30
C PRO A 164 2.69 -20.51 7.41
N ASP A 165 1.68 -21.13 8.01
CA ASP A 165 0.51 -21.66 7.29
C ASP A 165 -0.33 -20.55 6.66
N GLN A 166 -0.48 -19.42 7.36
CA GLN A 166 -1.15 -18.23 6.82
C GLN A 166 -0.31 -17.56 5.73
N ALA A 167 1.00 -17.51 5.91
CA ALA A 167 1.92 -16.98 4.94
C ALA A 167 1.83 -17.76 3.62
N ALA A 168 1.76 -19.10 3.67
CA ALA A 168 1.61 -19.94 2.48
C ALA A 168 0.35 -19.58 1.66
N ARG A 169 -0.72 -19.13 2.32
CA ARG A 169 -1.96 -18.71 1.65
C ARG A 169 -1.76 -17.46 0.80
N LEU A 170 -0.74 -16.64 1.03
CA LEU A 170 -0.47 -15.44 0.23
C LEU A 170 0.18 -15.73 -1.14
N ALA A 171 0.41 -17.00 -1.50
CA ALA A 171 1.07 -17.35 -2.75
C ALA A 171 0.38 -16.78 -4.00
N THR A 172 -0.95 -16.94 -4.10
CA THR A 172 -1.72 -16.49 -5.28
C THR A 172 -1.71 -14.97 -5.42
N ILE A 173 -1.94 -14.23 -4.33
CA ILE A 173 -1.89 -12.77 -4.38
C ILE A 173 -0.49 -12.24 -4.68
N ALA A 174 0.55 -12.89 -4.15
CA ALA A 174 1.94 -12.53 -4.45
C ALA A 174 2.29 -12.82 -5.93
N ALA A 175 1.81 -13.93 -6.49
CA ALA A 175 1.98 -14.25 -7.91
C ALA A 175 1.33 -13.18 -8.80
N ALA A 176 0.10 -12.77 -8.47
CA ALA A 176 -0.62 -11.70 -9.17
C ALA A 176 0.12 -10.37 -9.11
N MET A 177 0.60 -9.95 -7.94
CA MET A 177 1.42 -8.74 -7.77
C MET A 177 2.70 -8.81 -8.59
N ASN A 178 3.44 -9.92 -8.50
CA ASN A 178 4.68 -10.11 -9.24
C ASN A 178 4.45 -10.08 -10.76
N GLN A 179 3.36 -10.66 -11.25
CA GLN A 179 2.99 -10.58 -12.65
C GLN A 179 2.69 -9.14 -13.09
N ALA A 180 1.91 -8.40 -12.30
CA ALA A 180 1.62 -7.00 -12.57
C ALA A 180 2.89 -6.13 -12.57
N ILE A 181 3.80 -6.33 -11.60
CA ILE A 181 5.07 -5.59 -11.51
C ILE A 181 6.01 -5.94 -12.66
N ARG A 182 6.02 -7.20 -13.14
CA ARG A 182 6.79 -7.56 -14.34
C ARG A 182 6.27 -6.86 -15.58
N ALA A 183 4.95 -6.72 -15.72
CA ALA A 183 4.33 -6.02 -16.84
C ALA A 183 4.56 -4.49 -16.75
N ASN A 184 4.50 -3.93 -15.54
CA ASN A 184 4.75 -2.53 -15.27
C ASN A 184 5.58 -2.36 -13.98
N PRO A 185 6.88 -2.10 -14.07
CA PRO A 185 7.74 -1.92 -12.90
C PRO A 185 7.34 -0.74 -11.98
N GLN A 186 6.46 0.15 -12.45
CA GLN A 186 5.90 1.27 -11.68
C GLN A 186 4.66 0.90 -10.85
N GLU A 187 4.27 -0.39 -10.81
CA GLU A 187 3.12 -0.80 -10.01
C GLU A 187 3.29 -0.53 -8.51
N VAL A 188 2.24 -0.08 -7.84
CA VAL A 188 2.24 0.21 -6.40
C VAL A 188 0.99 -0.39 -5.80
N PHE A 189 1.19 -1.21 -4.77
CA PHE A 189 0.12 -1.84 -4.00
C PHE A 189 0.09 -1.28 -2.58
N LEU A 190 -1.08 -0.78 -2.19
CA LEU A 190 -1.39 -0.40 -0.83
C LEU A 190 -1.95 -1.60 -0.08
N ILE A 191 -1.31 -1.95 1.04
CA ILE A 191 -1.75 -2.95 1.99
C ILE A 191 -2.38 -2.20 3.17
N GLU A 192 -3.67 -2.37 3.32
CA GLU A 192 -4.53 -1.67 4.27
C GLU A 192 -4.83 -2.60 5.45
N GLY A 193 -4.55 -2.16 6.67
CA GLY A 193 -4.89 -2.91 7.89
C GLY A 193 -6.11 -2.33 8.60
N TYR A 194 -6.95 -3.19 9.15
CA TYR A 194 -8.13 -2.80 9.93
C TYR A 194 -8.25 -3.62 11.23
N THR A 195 -8.93 -3.04 12.22
CA THR A 195 -9.31 -3.71 13.48
C THR A 195 -10.83 -3.73 13.64
N ASP A 196 -11.31 -4.47 14.64
CA ASP A 196 -12.64 -4.22 15.20
C ASP A 196 -12.61 -2.98 16.11
N ALA A 197 -13.76 -2.61 16.66
CA ALA A 197 -13.96 -1.43 17.50
C ALA A 197 -13.62 -1.68 18.98
N VAL A 198 -12.86 -2.74 19.29
CA VAL A 198 -12.49 -3.09 20.66
C VAL A 198 -11.13 -2.48 20.97
N GLY A 199 -11.06 -1.69 22.05
CA GLY A 199 -9.82 -1.04 22.50
C GLY A 199 -9.86 0.47 22.25
N SER A 200 -8.70 1.12 22.30
CA SER A 200 -8.59 2.55 21.98
C SER A 200 -8.28 2.77 20.51
N ASP A 201 -8.75 3.88 19.93
CA ASP A 201 -8.46 4.26 18.55
C ASP A 201 -6.96 4.23 18.22
N VAL A 202 -6.14 4.69 19.16
CA VAL A 202 -4.68 4.77 18.99
C VAL A 202 -4.04 3.38 18.94
N ASP A 203 -4.47 2.48 19.83
CA ASP A 203 -4.00 1.09 19.83
C ASP A 203 -4.44 0.38 18.56
N ASN A 204 -5.68 0.62 18.12
CA ASN A 204 -6.25 0.04 16.91
C ASN A 204 -5.53 0.53 15.65
N LEU A 205 -5.18 1.82 15.58
CA LEU A 205 -4.35 2.37 14.50
C LEU A 205 -2.95 1.75 14.48
N SER A 206 -2.29 1.64 15.65
CA SER A 206 -0.97 1.03 15.73
C SER A 206 -0.98 -0.46 15.38
N LEU A 207 -1.99 -1.20 15.85
CA LEU A 207 -2.13 -2.62 15.61
C LEU A 207 -2.43 -2.93 14.13
N SER A 208 -3.36 -2.20 13.54
CA SER A 208 -3.68 -2.35 12.11
C SER A 208 -2.48 -2.06 11.21
N ASP A 209 -1.68 -1.04 11.54
CA ASP A 209 -0.47 -0.69 10.79
C ASP A 209 0.58 -1.81 10.86
N ARG A 210 0.82 -2.35 12.06
CA ARG A 210 1.72 -3.51 12.25
C ARG A 210 1.24 -4.75 11.50
N ARG A 211 -0.07 -4.99 11.42
CA ARG A 211 -0.65 -6.10 10.64
C ARG A 211 -0.40 -5.92 9.14
N ALA A 212 -0.66 -4.73 8.60
CA ALA A 212 -0.37 -4.41 7.21
C ALA A 212 1.12 -4.58 6.88
N GLN A 213 1.99 -4.09 7.77
CA GLN A 213 3.44 -4.25 7.64
C GLN A 213 3.89 -5.71 7.69
N SER A 214 3.32 -6.52 8.59
CA SER A 214 3.65 -7.95 8.69
C SER A 214 3.28 -8.70 7.42
N VAL A 215 2.13 -8.40 6.82
CA VAL A 215 1.74 -8.96 5.51
C VAL A 215 2.71 -8.51 4.41
N ALA A 216 3.09 -7.23 4.37
CA ALA A 216 4.07 -6.72 3.41
C ALA A 216 5.44 -7.41 3.53
N THR A 217 5.89 -7.65 4.76
CA THR A 217 7.13 -8.37 5.06
C THR A 217 7.06 -9.81 4.57
N VAL A 218 5.96 -10.53 4.83
CA VAL A 218 5.77 -11.90 4.33
C VAL A 218 5.75 -11.95 2.80
N LEU A 219 5.00 -11.06 2.13
CA LEU A 219 4.97 -10.94 0.67
C LEU A 219 6.38 -10.75 0.09
N THR A 220 7.20 -9.94 0.77
CA THR A 220 8.56 -9.67 0.34
C THR A 220 9.51 -10.83 0.61
N GLN A 221 9.54 -11.36 1.83
CA GLN A 221 10.52 -12.35 2.26
C GLN A 221 10.26 -13.72 1.65
N SER A 222 8.99 -14.17 1.67
CA SER A 222 8.58 -15.50 1.23
C SER A 222 8.34 -15.56 -0.28
N PHE A 223 7.78 -14.50 -0.87
CA PHE A 223 7.32 -14.52 -2.27
C PHE A 223 8.03 -13.52 -3.18
N LYS A 224 9.04 -12.82 -2.65
CA LYS A 224 9.90 -11.90 -3.42
C LYS A 224 9.14 -10.76 -4.12
N VAL A 225 7.97 -10.39 -3.60
CA VAL A 225 7.30 -9.16 -4.05
C VAL A 225 8.22 -7.98 -3.73
N PRO A 226 8.62 -7.15 -4.71
CA PRO A 226 9.56 -6.08 -4.43
C PRO A 226 8.99 -5.05 -3.43
N PRO A 227 9.65 -4.80 -2.29
CA PRO A 227 9.14 -3.95 -1.22
C PRO A 227 9.00 -2.48 -1.64
N GLU A 228 9.72 -2.03 -2.67
CA GLU A 228 9.57 -0.71 -3.27
C GLU A 228 8.21 -0.49 -3.96
N ASN A 229 7.59 -1.57 -4.42
CA ASN A 229 6.26 -1.58 -5.04
C ASN A 229 5.14 -1.80 -3.99
N LEU A 230 5.48 -1.92 -2.70
CA LEU A 230 4.53 -2.08 -1.60
C LEU A 230 4.51 -0.84 -0.70
N THR A 231 3.32 -0.44 -0.29
CA THR A 231 3.08 0.60 0.71
C THR A 231 2.03 0.12 1.71
N THR A 232 2.08 0.60 2.95
CA THR A 232 1.20 0.13 4.03
C THR A 232 0.46 1.29 4.68
N GLN A 233 -0.72 1.00 5.24
CA GLN A 233 -1.45 1.94 6.08
C GLN A 233 -2.37 1.18 7.06
N GLY A 234 -2.23 1.43 8.36
CA GLY A 234 -3.23 1.06 9.34
C GLY A 234 -4.36 2.09 9.45
N TYR A 235 -5.61 1.63 9.47
CA TYR A 235 -6.80 2.47 9.64
C TYR A 235 -7.55 2.25 10.95
N GLY A 236 -7.11 1.29 11.77
CA GLY A 236 -7.81 0.89 12.99
C GLY A 236 -9.27 0.54 12.71
N GLU A 237 -10.16 1.11 13.50
CA GLU A 237 -11.61 0.91 13.43
C GLU A 237 -12.35 1.94 12.56
N GLN A 238 -11.65 2.86 11.91
CA GLN A 238 -12.27 3.98 11.16
C GLN A 238 -13.18 3.52 10.00
N TYR A 239 -12.94 2.31 9.46
CA TYR A 239 -13.68 1.77 8.32
C TYR A 239 -14.13 0.32 8.58
N LEU A 240 -15.01 0.16 9.57
CA LEU A 240 -15.62 -1.13 9.88
C LEU A 240 -16.38 -1.70 8.66
N LYS A 241 -16.16 -2.98 8.36
CA LYS A 241 -16.94 -3.73 7.35
C LYS A 241 -18.33 -4.06 7.89
N VAL A 242 -18.39 -4.41 9.18
CA VAL A 242 -19.62 -4.65 9.95
C VAL A 242 -19.71 -3.58 11.03
N ASN A 243 -20.78 -2.79 11.03
CA ASN A 243 -20.99 -1.71 11.99
C ASN A 243 -21.36 -2.26 13.38
N THR A 244 -20.35 -2.61 14.17
CA THR A 244 -20.47 -3.12 15.53
C THR A 244 -19.35 -2.59 16.41
N GLN A 245 -19.70 -2.27 17.67
CA GLN A 245 -18.74 -1.84 18.69
C GLN A 245 -18.04 -3.04 19.38
N GLY A 246 -18.50 -4.26 19.09
CA GLY A 246 -17.94 -5.48 19.65
C GLY A 246 -16.83 -6.10 18.80
N PRO A 247 -16.24 -7.21 19.26
CA PRO A 247 -15.25 -7.95 18.49
C PRO A 247 -15.86 -8.47 17.19
N SER A 248 -15.13 -8.35 16.09
CA SER A 248 -15.59 -8.82 14.77
C SER A 248 -14.43 -9.31 13.92
N ARG A 249 -14.44 -10.60 13.58
CA ARG A 249 -13.44 -11.21 12.70
C ARG A 249 -13.44 -10.59 11.31
N GLU A 250 -14.60 -10.20 10.81
CA GLU A 250 -14.74 -9.54 9.49
C GLU A 250 -14.13 -8.14 9.48
N ASN A 251 -14.14 -7.44 10.63
CA ASN A 251 -13.50 -6.14 10.76
C ASN A 251 -11.97 -6.26 10.86
N ARG A 252 -11.46 -7.31 11.54
CA ARG A 252 -10.03 -7.63 11.64
C ARG A 252 -9.50 -8.21 10.33
N ARG A 253 -9.35 -7.37 9.31
CA ARG A 253 -8.95 -7.75 7.95
C ARG A 253 -7.73 -6.99 7.47
N VAL A 254 -7.12 -7.52 6.41
CA VAL A 254 -6.13 -6.82 5.59
C VAL A 254 -6.66 -6.78 4.16
N THR A 255 -6.59 -5.62 3.53
CA THR A 255 -7.02 -5.43 2.14
C THR A 255 -5.83 -5.02 1.29
N VAL A 256 -5.78 -5.46 0.04
CA VAL A 256 -4.78 -5.05 -0.94
C VAL A 256 -5.44 -4.31 -2.07
N ARG A 257 -4.84 -3.20 -2.47
CA ARG A 257 -5.32 -2.33 -3.54
C ARG A 257 -4.17 -1.90 -4.44
N ARG A 258 -4.31 -2.05 -5.75
CA ARG A 258 -3.41 -1.41 -6.72
C ARG A 258 -3.73 0.08 -6.77
N ILE A 259 -2.75 0.93 -6.49
CA ILE A 259 -2.94 2.39 -6.43
C ILE A 259 -2.21 3.16 -7.53
N THR A 260 -1.43 2.50 -8.38
CA THR A 260 -0.71 3.15 -9.49
C THR A 260 -1.59 4.08 -10.33
N PRO A 261 -2.82 3.69 -10.74
CA PRO A 261 -3.70 4.57 -11.49
C PRO A 261 -4.11 5.87 -10.76
N LEU A 262 -3.99 5.91 -9.43
CA LEU A 262 -4.29 7.10 -8.63
C LEU A 262 -3.07 8.03 -8.48
N ILE A 263 -1.87 7.47 -8.44
CA ILE A 263 -0.63 8.22 -8.14
C ILE A 263 0.20 8.55 -9.39
N GLN A 264 -0.11 7.93 -10.53
CA GLN A 264 0.54 8.19 -11.81
C GLN A 264 -0.50 8.67 -12.83
N GLN A 265 -0.14 9.68 -13.64
CA GLN A 265 -0.99 10.10 -14.75
C GLN A 265 -1.00 9.01 -15.82
N GLN A 266 -2.20 8.56 -16.20
CA GLN A 266 -2.39 7.68 -17.36
C GLN A 266 -2.02 8.46 -18.62
N GLY A 267 -0.76 8.31 -19.02
CA GLY A 267 -0.12 9.04 -20.12
C GLY A 267 1.37 8.71 -20.27
N GLN A 268 1.97 8.07 -19.26
CA GLN A 268 3.32 7.49 -19.33
C GLN A 268 3.32 5.94 -19.37
N ALA A 269 2.15 5.30 -19.50
CA ALA A 269 2.12 3.87 -19.77
C ALA A 269 2.74 3.64 -21.15
N ALA A 270 3.92 3.02 -21.18
CA ALA A 270 4.53 2.57 -22.42
C ALA A 270 3.49 1.73 -23.19
N PRO A 271 3.37 1.89 -24.52
CA PRO A 271 2.45 1.09 -25.30
C PRO A 271 2.77 -0.41 -25.10
N PRO A 272 1.75 -1.28 -25.11
CA PRO A 272 1.99 -2.71 -24.97
C PRO A 272 2.96 -3.19 -26.06
N PRO A 273 3.86 -4.14 -25.76
CA PRO A 273 4.72 -4.72 -26.78
C PRO A 273 3.83 -5.34 -27.87
N ARG A 274 4.16 -5.01 -29.13
CA ARG A 274 3.56 -5.63 -30.31
C ARG A 274 3.91 -7.10 -30.39
#